data_AF-A0A7V5VP79-F1
#
_entry.id   AF-A0A7V5VP79-F1
#
_cell.length_a   1.000
_cell.length_b   1.000
_cell.length_c   1.000
_cell.angle_alpha   90.00
_cell.angle_beta   90.00
_cell.angle_gamma   90.00
#
_symmetry.space_group_name_H-M   'P 1'
#
loop_
_entity.id
_entity.type
_entity.pdbx_description
1 polymer ?
#
loop_
_entity_poly.entity_id
_entity_poly.type
_entity_poly.pdbx_seq_one_letter_code
_entity_poly.pdbx_strand_id
1 'polypeptide(L)'
;MKPKKLSKQSFLQRVLSGQLKTDQALARLTEQLHRYEKQYNMRSEVFYKLIVGTPAEDHPDFLAWAICYRSYFRVLQAQLSAEGASALAP
;
A
#
# COMPACT_ATOMS: atom_id res chain seq x y z
N MET A 1 -0.53 -7.56 -26.07
CA MET A 1 0.74 -7.16 -25.41
C MET A 1 0.91 -8.02 -24.16
N LYS A 2 2.01 -8.76 -24.03
CA LYS A 2 2.24 -9.67 -22.87
C LYS A 2 2.75 -8.84 -21.67
N PRO A 3 2.27 -9.08 -20.44
CA PRO A 3 2.77 -8.36 -19.27
C PRO A 3 4.23 -8.75 -19.04
N LYS A 4 5.14 -7.77 -19.15
CA LYS A 4 6.58 -7.95 -18.84
C LYS A 4 6.68 -8.29 -17.35
N LYS A 5 6.91 -9.58 -17.03
CA LYS A 5 7.22 -10.02 -15.67
C LYS A 5 8.51 -9.34 -15.23
N LEU A 6 8.40 -8.31 -14.39
CA LEU A 6 9.55 -7.69 -13.75
C LEU A 6 10.20 -8.74 -12.84
N SER A 7 11.50 -8.99 -13.01
CA SER A 7 12.22 -9.87 -12.10
C SER A 7 12.33 -9.22 -10.72
N LYS A 8 12.31 -10.03 -9.66
CA LYS A 8 12.46 -9.57 -8.27
C LYS A 8 13.68 -8.65 -8.10
N GLN A 9 14.79 -8.96 -8.78
CA GLN A 9 16.00 -8.14 -8.79
C GLN A 9 15.79 -6.78 -9.46
N SER A 10 15.16 -6.73 -10.63
CA SER A 10 14.89 -5.48 -11.34
C SER A 10 13.90 -4.58 -10.58
N PHE A 11 12.97 -5.18 -9.84
CA PHE A 11 12.06 -4.47 -8.96
C PHE A 11 12.81 -3.85 -7.77
N LEU A 12 13.63 -4.65 -7.08
CA LEU A 12 14.45 -4.19 -5.97
C LEU A 12 15.41 -3.08 -6.39
N GLN A 13 16.02 -3.17 -7.57
CA GLN A 13 16.88 -2.12 -8.12
C GLN A 13 16.14 -0.79 -8.29
N ARG A 14 14.90 -0.80 -8.82
CA ARG A 14 14.10 0.43 -9.00
C ARG A 14 13.59 1.01 -7.68
N VAL A 15 13.38 0.16 -6.68
CA VAL A 15 13.04 0.56 -5.31
C VAL A 15 14.26 1.21 -4.64
N LEU A 16 15.43 0.57 -4.72
CA LEU A 16 16.68 1.03 -4.13
C LEU A 16 17.23 2.28 -4.81
N SER A 17 16.97 2.47 -6.11
CA SER A 17 17.42 3.64 -6.88
C SER A 17 16.55 4.88 -6.69
N GLY A 18 15.57 4.87 -5.78
CA GLY A 18 14.69 6.02 -5.51
C GLY A 18 13.79 6.45 -6.69
N GLN A 19 13.68 5.62 -7.74
CA GLN A 19 12.89 5.95 -8.94
C GLN A 19 11.39 5.74 -8.77
N LEU A 20 10.96 5.14 -7.65
CA LEU A 20 9.58 5.18 -7.20
C LEU A 20 9.44 6.41 -6.28
N LYS A 21 9.11 7.57 -6.87
CA LYS A 21 8.71 8.75 -6.08
C LYS A 21 7.59 8.30 -5.16
N THR A 22 7.84 8.29 -3.86
CA THR A 22 6.95 7.78 -2.82
C THR A 22 5.52 8.31 -2.99
N ASP A 23 5.38 9.56 -3.46
CA ASP A 23 4.09 10.20 -3.77
C ASP A 23 3.30 9.51 -4.89
N GLN A 24 3.97 9.04 -5.95
CA GLN A 24 3.29 8.29 -7.03
C GLN A 24 2.88 6.90 -6.56
N ALA A 25 3.67 6.27 -5.69
CA ALA A 25 3.30 5.00 -5.08
C ALA A 25 2.10 5.18 -4.15
N LEU A 26 2.10 6.24 -3.34
CA LEU A 26 1.00 6.60 -2.45
C LEU A 26 -0.27 6.90 -3.25
N ALA A 27 -0.19 7.72 -4.30
CA ALA A 27 -1.33 8.03 -5.16
C ALA A 27 -1.97 6.78 -5.77
N ARG A 28 -1.16 5.82 -6.23
CA ARG A 28 -1.66 4.54 -6.77
C ARG A 28 -2.31 3.66 -5.71
N LEU A 29 -1.74 3.61 -4.51
CA LEU A 29 -2.31 2.87 -3.38
C LEU A 29 -3.65 3.49 -2.96
N THR A 30 -3.72 4.81 -2.85
CA THR A 30 -4.96 5.53 -2.53
C THR A 30 -6.03 5.30 -3.59
N GLU A 31 -5.68 5.33 -4.88
CA GLU A 31 -6.63 5.04 -5.95
C GLU A 31 -7.17 3.60 -5.88
N GLN A 32 -6.32 2.62 -5.60
CA GLN A 32 -6.75 1.23 -5.43
C GLN A 32 -7.66 1.05 -4.21
N LEU A 33 -7.34 1.67 -3.07
CA LEU A 33 -8.19 1.66 -1.89
C LEU A 33 -9.57 2.25 -2.20
N HIS A 34 -9.60 3.41 -2.87
CA HIS A 34 -10.86 4.06 -3.22
C HIS A 34 -11.76 3.19 -4.13
N ARG A 35 -11.17 2.41 -5.04
CA ARG A 35 -11.93 1.45 -5.87
C ARG A 35 -12.59 0.36 -5.02
N TYR A 36 -11.87 -0.23 -4.07
CA TYR A 36 -12.45 -1.22 -3.17
C TYR A 36 -13.52 -0.61 -2.27
N GLU A 37 -13.27 0.58 -1.73
CA GLU A 37 -14.24 1.27 -0.88
C GLU A 37 -15.56 1.54 -1.59
N LYS A 38 -15.48 1.96 -2.86
CA LYS A 38 -16.64 2.15 -3.72
C LYS A 38 -17.33 0.83 -4.07
N GLN A 39 -16.56 -0.21 -4.39
CA GLN A 39 -17.09 -1.52 -4.78
C GLN A 39 -17.89 -2.18 -3.66
N TYR A 40 -17.41 -2.09 -2.42
CA TYR A 40 -18.04 -2.70 -1.25
C TYR A 40 -18.83 -1.72 -0.38
N ASN A 41 -18.92 -0.45 -0.79
CA ASN A 41 -19.53 0.64 -0.03
C ASN A 41 -19.08 0.67 1.44
N MET A 42 -17.77 0.48 1.66
CA MET A 42 -17.19 0.30 2.98
C MET A 42 -15.80 0.94 3.04
N ARG A 43 -15.52 1.72 4.10
CA ARG A 43 -14.19 2.32 4.29
C ARG A 43 -13.11 1.27 4.54
N SER A 44 -11.89 1.52 4.07
CA SER A 44 -10.76 0.61 4.27
C SER A 44 -10.43 0.36 5.74
N GLU A 45 -10.59 1.34 6.64
CA GLU A 45 -10.35 1.12 8.07
C GLU A 45 -11.43 0.25 8.72
N VAL A 46 -12.67 0.36 8.24
CA VAL A 46 -13.80 -0.45 8.72
C VAL A 46 -13.61 -1.89 8.23
N PHE A 47 -13.29 -2.05 6.95
CA PHE A 47 -12.90 -3.33 6.37
C PHE A 47 -11.78 -3.99 7.19
N TYR A 48 -10.70 -3.25 7.48
CA TYR A 48 -9.55 -3.79 8.19
C TYR A 48 -9.88 -4.21 9.63
N LYS A 49 -10.80 -3.54 10.30
CA LYS A 49 -11.26 -3.93 11.66
C LYS A 49 -12.14 -5.16 11.66
N LEU A 50 -12.94 -5.36 10.61
CA LEU A 50 -13.99 -6.39 10.59
C LEU A 50 -13.55 -7.68 9.90
N ILE A 51 -12.69 -7.59 8.89
CA ILE A 51 -12.39 -8.71 7.99
C ILE A 51 -11.01 -9.32 8.27
N VAL A 52 -10.02 -8.51 8.66
CA VAL A 52 -8.67 -9.03 8.93
C VAL A 52 -8.67 -9.91 10.17
N GLY A 53 -8.05 -11.09 10.06
CA GLY A 53 -8.05 -12.12 11.09
C GLY A 53 -9.31 -13.00 11.09
N THR A 54 -10.20 -12.83 10.11
CA THR A 54 -11.37 -13.69 9.90
C THR A 54 -11.20 -14.56 8.66
N PRO A 55 -11.94 -15.68 8.52
CA PRO A 55 -11.91 -16.50 7.31
C PRO A 55 -12.32 -15.75 6.03
N ALA A 56 -13.02 -14.61 6.16
CA ALA A 56 -13.35 -13.78 5.02
C ALA A 56 -12.09 -13.13 4.40
N GLU A 57 -11.01 -12.92 5.15
CA GLU A 57 -9.75 -12.35 4.63
C GLU A 57 -9.18 -13.16 3.46
N ASP A 58 -9.43 -14.48 3.41
CA ASP A 58 -8.95 -15.37 2.35
C ASP A 58 -9.66 -15.16 1.00
N HIS A 59 -10.76 -14.39 0.97
CA HIS A 59 -11.38 -14.02 -0.29
C HIS A 59 -10.40 -13.17 -1.13
N PRO A 60 -10.19 -13.47 -2.44
CA PRO A 60 -9.15 -12.82 -3.24
C PRO A 60 -9.19 -11.29 -3.23
N ASP A 61 -10.39 -10.72 -3.31
CA ASP A 61 -10.59 -9.26 -3.28
C ASP A 61 -10.25 -8.65 -1.92
N PHE A 62 -10.55 -9.36 -0.83
CA PHE A 62 -10.32 -8.91 0.54
C PHE A 62 -8.84 -9.05 0.91
N LEU A 63 -8.19 -10.11 0.45
CA LEU A 63 -6.75 -10.27 0.56
C LEU A 63 -6.00 -9.13 -0.16
N ALA A 64 -6.41 -8.82 -1.39
CA ALA A 64 -5.81 -7.73 -2.17
C ALA A 64 -6.04 -6.35 -1.50
N TRP A 65 -7.24 -6.12 -0.97
CA TRP A 65 -7.56 -4.89 -0.23
C TRP A 65 -6.74 -4.76 1.06
N ALA A 66 -6.63 -5.84 1.85
CA ALA A 66 -5.83 -5.87 3.08
C ALA A 66 -4.34 -5.61 2.80
N ILE A 67 -3.78 -6.20 1.75
CA ILE A 67 -2.40 -5.95 1.32
C ILE A 67 -2.23 -4.48 0.92
N CYS A 68 -3.13 -3.93 0.12
CA CYS A 68 -3.09 -2.54 -0.32
C CYS A 68 -3.10 -1.57 0.87
N TYR A 69 -3.99 -1.81 1.84
CA TYR A 69 -4.11 -0.96 3.03
C TYR A 69 -2.88 -1.05 3.93
N ARG A 70 -2.32 -2.26 4.14
CA ARG A 70 -1.06 -2.45 4.90
C ARG A 70 0.12 -1.73 4.24
N SER A 71 0.22 -1.79 2.90
CA SER A 71 1.26 -1.09 2.15
C SER A 71 1.12 0.43 2.26
N TYR A 72 -0.10 0.96 2.13
CA TYR A 72 -0.39 2.38 2.32
C TYR A 72 0.01 2.85 3.73
N PHE A 73 -0.42 2.12 4.76
CA PHE A 73 -0.13 2.47 6.15
C PHE A 73 1.37 2.45 6.48
N ARG A 74 2.13 1.48 5.93
CA ARG A 74 3.58 1.42 6.09
C ARG A 74 4.29 2.60 5.44
N VAL A 75 3.86 3.03 4.26
CA VAL A 75 4.43 4.21 3.58
C VAL A 75 4.17 5.47 4.39
N LEU A 76 2.94 5.65 4.91
CA LEU A 76 2.61 6.77 5.79
C LEU A 76 3.45 6.77 7.07
N GLN A 77 3.59 5.62 7.74
CA GLN A 77 4.43 5.51 8.94
C GLN A 77 5.89 5.86 8.67
N ALA A 78 6.43 5.41 7.53
CA ALA A 78 7.81 5.73 7.15
C ALA A 78 8.01 7.22 6.89
N GLN A 79 7.06 7.91 6.26
CA GLN A 79 7.11 9.36 6.05
C GLN A 79 7.07 10.13 7.38
N LEU A 80 6.13 9.79 8.26
CA LEU A 80 6.00 10.41 9.58
C LEU A 80 7.26 10.20 10.44
N SER A 81 7.86 9.00 10.39
CA SER A 81 9.09 8.70 11.13
C SER A 81 10.31 9.44 10.57
N ALA A 82 10.36 9.68 9.25
CA ALA A 82 11.44 10.44 8.61
C ALA A 82 11.34 11.94 8.92
N GLU A 83 10.13 12.51 8.94
CA GLU A 83 9.92 13.91 9.36
C GLU A 83 10.26 14.13 10.84
N GLY A 84 9.89 13.19 11.72
CA GLY A 84 10.25 13.25 13.14
C GLY A 84 11.76 13.15 13.40
N ALA A 85 12.50 12.44 12.55
CA ALA A 85 13.97 12.36 12.63
C ALA A 85 14.66 13.63 12.10
N SER A 86 14.06 14.31 11.11
CA SER A 86 14.60 15.55 10.55
C SER A 86 14.41 16.77 11.46
N ALA A 87 13.42 16.74 12.37
CA ALA A 87 13.18 17.80 13.35
C ALA A 87 14.13 17.76 14.57
N LEU A 88 14.99 16.74 14.66
CA LEU A 88 15.95 16.52 15.75
C LEU A 88 17.42 16.54 15.28
N ALA A 89 17.69 16.96 14.04
CA ALA A 89 19.05 17.24 13.60
C ALA A 89 19.48 18.65 14.12
N PRO A 90 20.65 18.77 14.79
CA PRO A 90 21.13 20.02 15.40
C PRO A 90 21.51 21.09 14.37
#